data_AF-A0A517ZIP3-F1
#
_entry.id   AF-A0A517ZIP3-F1
#
_cell.length_a   1.000
_cell.length_b   1.000
_cell.length_c   1.000
_cell.angle_alpha   90.00
_cell.angle_beta   90.00
_cell.angle_gamma   90.00
#
_symmetry.space_group_name_H-M   'P 1'
#
loop_
_entity.id
_entity.type
_entity.pdbx_description
1 polymer ?
#
loop_
_entity_poly.entity_id
_entity_poly.type
_entity_poly.pdbx_seq_one_letter_code
_entity_poly.pdbx_strand_id
1 'polypeptide(L)'
;MARSFPYPYLGTQIDGVHMSAEQLLVHSHNLNDLLGKYTYTDALFHILHGQLPSEKERQMFDLVLVAFHGGFGLLPPTTLVPRLVAGTGVSTAQALAAGYLASGPYHVGAVEHAMTLYRDILTAYREQQGETPAKAGALVEFARIHVLGMIERGETVPGYGHPLLRKDPRPTHVRRVLCELEAEGPYLDVYDGVVGCMSEQKGVPPNVDGITGAILLSLGFQPQHGTGLFLLARTAAMLAHVVEEQTDMPYQTQKRFMVLPVAMPKLFNANFKQLAKRFNKLRDNSSFQKIQGLFSSGKKKPFRDKEQQDQAIIDDARQARNAQPLESLSTAIPAAQSNDDEFAASSKLVEVRHALDTDNGESGEVGAEYFPELLAAASMCLATSLEQITPGEQAAEVPDNQRRAAELLDQALKLVHEAAALDVSTTA
;
A
#
# COMPACT_ATOMS: atom_id res chain seq x y z
N MET A 1 -4.67 24.20 15.92
CA MET A 1 -4.40 24.75 17.27
C MET A 1 -3.52 23.77 18.03
N ALA A 2 -2.34 24.19 18.49
CA ALA A 2 -1.46 23.33 19.29
C ALA A 2 -2.08 23.07 20.66
N ARG A 3 -2.40 21.81 20.98
CA ARG A 3 -2.87 21.43 22.32
C ARG A 3 -1.71 21.63 23.30
N SER A 4 -1.83 22.60 24.19
CA SER A 4 -0.89 22.80 25.29
C SER A 4 -1.09 21.68 26.31
N PHE A 5 -0.17 20.73 26.38
CA PHE A 5 -0.16 19.75 27.46
C PHE A 5 0.33 20.41 28.76
N PRO A 6 -0.40 20.32 29.88
CA PRO A 6 -0.13 21.06 31.12
C PRO A 6 1.09 20.55 31.93
N TYR A 7 1.82 19.55 31.44
CA TYR A 7 2.98 18.95 32.11
C TYR A 7 4.12 18.74 31.10
N PRO A 8 5.39 18.63 31.54
CA PRO A 8 6.51 18.40 30.63
C PRO A 8 6.34 17.04 29.93
N TYR A 9 5.87 17.08 28.69
CA TYR A 9 5.76 15.95 27.79
C TYR A 9 7.16 15.56 27.30
N LEU A 10 7.64 14.39 27.72
CA LEU A 10 8.89 13.79 27.23
C LEU A 10 8.51 12.74 26.19
N GLY A 11 8.28 13.20 24.95
CA GLY A 11 7.83 12.37 23.85
C GLY A 11 8.01 12.99 22.47
N THR A 12 7.65 12.22 21.45
CA THR A 12 7.59 12.63 20.05
C THR A 12 6.13 12.70 19.60
N GLN A 13 5.85 12.95 18.32
CA GLN A 13 4.47 12.81 17.83
C GLN A 13 4.00 11.34 17.73
N ILE A 14 4.91 10.38 17.92
CA ILE A 14 4.65 8.93 17.79
C ILE A 14 4.33 8.31 19.15
N ASP A 15 5.13 8.57 20.17
CA ASP A 15 4.96 8.06 21.53
C ASP A 15 5.60 9.00 22.56
N GLY A 16 5.17 8.90 23.81
CA GLY A 16 5.71 9.75 24.88
C GLY A 16 5.25 9.34 26.26
N VAL A 17 6.14 9.54 27.24
CA VAL A 17 5.82 9.26 28.63
C VAL A 17 5.07 10.45 29.21
N HIS A 18 3.84 10.20 29.64
CA HIS A 18 3.14 11.10 30.54
C HIS A 18 3.60 10.86 31.98
N MET A 19 3.53 11.90 32.82
CA MET A 19 3.81 11.76 34.26
C MET A 19 2.82 10.82 34.97
N SER A 20 1.67 10.52 34.35
CA SER A 20 0.75 9.47 34.80
C SER A 20 1.13 8.12 34.20
N ALA A 21 1.36 7.12 35.06
CA ALA A 21 1.67 5.75 34.66
C ALA A 21 0.54 5.08 33.85
N GLU A 22 -0.69 5.60 33.93
CA GLU A 22 -1.85 5.08 33.19
C GLU A 22 -1.95 5.64 31.76
N GLN A 23 -1.09 6.60 31.39
CA GLN A 23 -1.11 7.27 30.09
C GLN A 23 0.11 6.89 29.25
N LEU A 24 0.08 5.67 28.69
CA LEU A 24 1.04 5.22 27.68
C LEU A 24 0.46 5.48 26.30
N LEU A 25 0.72 6.65 25.74
CA LEU A 25 0.13 7.05 24.46
C LEU A 25 1.03 6.63 23.29
N VAL A 26 0.41 6.01 22.28
CA VAL A 26 0.95 5.83 20.94
C VAL A 26 0.04 6.61 20.00
N HIS A 27 0.58 7.63 19.33
CA HIS A 27 -0.20 8.66 18.64
C HIS A 27 -1.32 9.21 19.54
N SER A 28 -2.57 9.06 19.11
CA SER A 28 -3.77 9.50 19.83
C SER A 28 -4.42 8.42 20.72
N HIS A 29 -3.85 7.21 20.79
CA HIS A 29 -4.44 6.07 21.51
C HIS A 29 -3.64 5.70 22.76
N ASN A 30 -4.34 5.33 23.84
CA ASN A 30 -3.70 4.65 24.95
C ASN A 30 -3.32 3.23 24.52
N LEU A 31 -2.12 2.78 24.86
CA LEU A 31 -1.65 1.44 24.55
C LEU A 31 -2.59 0.36 25.11
N ASN A 32 -3.19 0.58 26.27
CA ASN A 32 -4.16 -0.36 26.87
C ASN A 32 -5.43 -0.52 26.03
N ASP A 33 -5.83 0.51 25.27
CA ASP A 33 -6.98 0.43 24.36
C ASP A 33 -6.64 -0.37 23.08
N LEU A 34 -5.34 -0.51 22.80
CA LEU A 34 -4.85 -1.29 21.67
C LEU A 34 -4.68 -2.77 22.02
N LEU A 35 -4.20 -3.05 23.23
CA LEU A 35 -3.88 -4.39 23.72
C LEU A 35 -5.13 -5.30 23.75
N GLY A 36 -5.04 -6.46 23.11
CA GLY A 36 -6.12 -7.46 23.08
C GLY A 36 -7.28 -7.13 22.14
N LYS A 37 -7.33 -5.91 21.57
CA LYS A 37 -8.35 -5.49 20.60
C LYS A 37 -7.87 -5.54 19.15
N TYR A 38 -6.62 -5.13 18.91
CA TYR A 38 -6.06 -5.04 17.56
C TYR A 38 -4.96 -6.06 17.31
N THR A 39 -4.79 -6.43 16.04
CA THR A 39 -3.72 -7.33 15.61
C THR A 39 -2.37 -6.61 15.64
N TYR A 40 -1.28 -7.37 15.53
CA TYR A 40 0.05 -6.76 15.39
C TYR A 40 0.16 -5.91 14.12
N THR A 41 -0.48 -6.33 13.03
CA THR A 41 -0.52 -5.59 11.76
C THR A 41 -1.21 -4.24 11.91
N ASP A 42 -2.32 -4.19 12.66
CA ASP A 42 -3.00 -2.94 13.00
C ASP A 42 -2.12 -2.00 13.79
N ALA A 43 -1.47 -2.53 14.84
CA ALA A 43 -0.58 -1.74 15.68
C ALA A 43 0.61 -1.21 14.88
N LEU A 44 1.15 -1.99 13.95
CA LEU A 44 2.23 -1.59 13.05
C LEU A 44 1.77 -0.52 12.06
N PHE A 45 0.59 -0.67 11.47
CA PHE A 45 0.02 0.34 10.58
C PHE A 45 -0.22 1.65 11.35
N HIS A 46 -0.81 1.56 12.54
CA HIS A 46 -1.08 2.71 13.42
C HIS A 46 0.20 3.42 13.84
N ILE A 47 1.24 2.73 14.29
CA ILE A 47 2.48 3.40 14.73
C ILE A 47 3.19 4.10 13.56
N LEU A 48 3.10 3.57 12.35
CA LEU A 48 3.74 4.15 11.16
C LEU A 48 2.91 5.24 10.49
N HIS A 49 1.58 5.18 10.59
CA HIS A 49 0.67 6.01 9.81
C HIS A 49 -0.16 6.99 10.67
N GLY A 50 -0.20 6.80 11.99
CA GLY A 50 -0.95 7.64 12.93
C GLY A 50 -2.45 7.31 13.04
N GLN A 51 -2.94 6.38 12.22
CA GLN A 51 -4.33 5.94 12.20
C GLN A 51 -4.42 4.42 12.09
N LEU A 52 -5.48 3.83 12.63
CA LEU A 52 -5.73 2.39 12.49
C LEU A 52 -6.20 2.09 11.06
N PRO A 53 -5.84 0.93 10.48
CA PRO A 53 -6.29 0.56 9.15
C PRO A 53 -7.75 0.10 9.17
N SER A 54 -8.45 0.33 8.07
CA SER A 54 -9.66 -0.41 7.73
C SER A 54 -9.35 -1.90 7.51
N GLU A 55 -10.38 -2.75 7.49
CA GLU A 55 -10.20 -4.19 7.25
C GLU A 55 -9.53 -4.47 5.89
N LYS A 56 -9.91 -3.73 4.84
CA LYS A 56 -9.30 -3.85 3.51
C LYS A 56 -7.82 -3.43 3.52
N GLU A 57 -7.49 -2.33 4.20
CA GLU A 57 -6.10 -1.87 4.34
C GLU A 57 -5.25 -2.88 5.13
N ARG A 58 -5.81 -3.44 6.21
CA ARG A 58 -5.16 -4.50 7.00
C ARG A 58 -4.82 -5.71 6.12
N GLN A 59 -5.78 -6.20 5.35
CA GLN A 59 -5.60 -7.36 4.46
C GLN A 59 -4.55 -7.09 3.37
N MET A 60 -4.56 -5.89 2.78
CA MET A 60 -3.55 -5.46 1.81
C MET A 60 -2.16 -5.36 2.45
N PHE A 61 -2.08 -4.83 3.68
CA PHE A 61 -0.81 -4.67 4.38
C PHE A 61 -0.23 -6.02 4.81
N ASP A 62 -1.04 -6.93 5.34
CA ASP A 62 -0.66 -8.32 5.63
C ASP A 62 -0.12 -9.03 4.39
N LEU A 63 -0.77 -8.86 3.24
CA LEU A 63 -0.34 -9.45 1.98
C LEU A 63 1.09 -9.01 1.62
N VAL A 64 1.44 -7.73 1.84
CA VAL A 64 2.79 -7.21 1.63
C VAL A 64 3.79 -7.82 2.62
N LEU A 65 3.47 -7.79 3.92
CA LEU A 65 4.37 -8.31 4.97
C LEU A 65 4.66 -9.81 4.75
N VAL A 66 3.64 -10.59 4.38
CA VAL A 66 3.80 -12.02 4.06
C VAL A 66 4.64 -12.21 2.79
N ALA A 67 4.44 -11.39 1.75
CA ALA A 67 5.22 -11.48 0.51
C ALA A 67 6.73 -11.24 0.72
N PHE A 68 7.09 -10.43 1.72
CA PHE A 68 8.46 -10.15 2.13
C PHE A 68 9.05 -11.16 3.12
N HIS A 69 8.23 -12.02 3.72
CA HIS A 69 8.61 -12.87 4.86
C HIS A 69 9.84 -13.76 4.60
N GLY A 70 9.90 -14.48 3.47
CA GLY A 70 11.01 -15.42 3.21
C GLY A 70 10.91 -16.22 1.91
N GLY A 71 11.55 -17.40 1.87
CA GLY A 71 11.41 -18.38 0.79
C GLY A 71 12.65 -18.66 -0.06
N PHE A 72 13.76 -17.95 0.16
CA PHE A 72 15.01 -18.12 -0.62
C PHE A 72 16.14 -18.77 0.18
N GLY A 73 15.87 -19.29 1.38
CA GLY A 73 16.87 -19.95 2.24
C GLY A 73 18.06 -19.03 2.53
N LEU A 74 19.28 -19.53 2.29
CA LEU A 74 20.55 -18.82 2.53
C LEU A 74 21.02 -17.94 1.36
N LEU A 75 20.24 -17.83 0.27
CA LEU A 75 20.65 -17.03 -0.89
C LEU A 75 20.60 -15.51 -0.64
N PRO A 76 19.57 -14.96 0.03
CA PRO A 76 19.52 -13.54 0.31
C PRO A 76 20.62 -13.11 1.30
N PRO A 77 21.28 -11.95 1.08
CA PRO A 77 22.18 -11.36 2.07
C PRO A 77 21.51 -11.17 3.44
N THR A 78 20.21 -10.85 3.44
CA THR A 78 19.36 -10.72 4.63
C THR A 78 19.30 -11.96 5.50
N THR A 79 19.61 -13.16 4.99
CA THR A 79 19.65 -14.40 5.80
C THR A 79 21.06 -14.98 5.88
N LEU A 80 21.86 -14.87 4.81
CA LEU A 80 23.22 -15.40 4.76
C LEU A 80 24.15 -14.73 5.77
N VAL A 81 24.20 -13.39 5.77
CA VAL A 81 25.10 -12.60 6.61
C VAL A 81 24.79 -12.76 8.10
N PRO A 82 23.54 -12.59 8.58
CA PRO A 82 23.25 -12.74 10.00
C PRO A 82 23.58 -14.16 10.49
N ARG A 83 23.35 -15.17 9.65
CA ARG A 83 23.70 -16.56 9.97
C ARG A 83 25.21 -16.79 10.03
N LEU A 84 25.97 -16.22 9.09
CA LEU A 84 27.43 -16.33 9.07
C LEU A 84 28.05 -15.77 10.35
N VAL A 85 27.61 -14.59 10.79
CA VAL A 85 28.12 -13.99 12.03
C VAL A 85 27.59 -14.69 13.28
N ALA A 86 26.34 -15.18 13.27
CA ALA A 86 25.79 -15.98 14.36
C ALA A 86 26.68 -17.20 14.65
N GLY A 87 27.16 -17.86 13.60
CA GLY A 87 28.08 -18.99 13.71
C GLY A 87 29.50 -18.64 14.21
N THR A 88 29.83 -17.38 14.48
CA THR A 88 31.07 -17.00 15.20
C THR A 88 30.85 -16.83 16.70
N GLY A 89 29.61 -17.01 17.18
CA GLY A 89 29.24 -16.87 18.60
C GLY A 89 28.84 -15.47 19.02
N VAL A 90 28.57 -14.54 18.07
CA VAL A 90 28.00 -13.23 18.41
C VAL A 90 26.57 -13.37 18.95
N SER A 91 26.11 -12.36 19.69
CA SER A 91 24.74 -12.35 20.20
C SER A 91 23.71 -12.29 19.06
N THR A 92 22.48 -12.73 19.34
CA THR A 92 21.36 -12.64 18.38
C THR A 92 21.14 -11.21 17.88
N ALA A 93 21.28 -10.20 18.75
CA ALA A 93 21.16 -8.80 18.37
C ALA A 93 22.27 -8.35 17.40
N GLN A 94 23.51 -8.75 17.64
CA GLN A 94 24.63 -8.48 16.72
C GLN A 94 24.44 -9.18 15.38
N ALA A 95 23.92 -10.40 15.39
CA ALA A 95 23.61 -11.13 14.17
C ALA A 95 22.52 -10.45 13.35
N LEU A 96 21.40 -10.06 13.98
CA LEU A 96 20.35 -9.29 13.31
C LEU A 96 20.91 -7.97 12.73
N ALA A 97 21.70 -7.22 13.50
CA ALA A 97 22.33 -5.98 13.04
C ALA A 97 23.17 -6.20 11.77
N ALA A 98 23.91 -7.32 11.67
CA ALA A 98 24.65 -7.65 10.44
C ALA A 98 23.72 -7.92 9.25
N GLY A 99 22.53 -8.52 9.48
CA GLY A 99 21.49 -8.65 8.46
C GLY A 99 20.96 -7.31 7.96
N TYR A 100 20.71 -6.35 8.86
CA TYR A 100 20.34 -4.99 8.48
C TYR A 100 21.45 -4.30 7.67
N LEU A 101 22.72 -4.41 8.09
CA LEU A 101 23.86 -3.85 7.35
C LEU A 101 24.06 -4.48 5.96
N ALA A 102 23.60 -5.72 5.77
CA ALA A 102 23.63 -6.42 4.48
C ALA A 102 22.47 -6.04 3.53
N SER A 103 21.58 -5.14 3.97
CA SER A 103 20.31 -4.84 3.30
C SER A 103 20.33 -3.48 2.58
N GLY A 104 21.20 -3.37 1.57
CA GLY A 104 21.38 -2.12 0.81
C GLY A 104 20.41 -1.89 -0.36
N PRO A 105 20.57 -0.76 -1.10
CA PRO A 105 19.68 -0.34 -2.18
C PRO A 105 19.53 -1.34 -3.34
N TYR A 106 20.58 -2.13 -3.61
CA TYR A 106 20.58 -3.16 -4.65
C TYR A 106 20.01 -4.52 -4.21
N HIS A 107 19.55 -4.61 -2.96
CA HIS A 107 18.85 -5.79 -2.45
C HIS A 107 17.42 -5.42 -2.08
N VAL A 108 17.19 -4.96 -0.85
CA VAL A 108 15.84 -4.67 -0.34
C VAL A 108 15.32 -3.31 -0.80
N GLY A 109 16.21 -2.38 -1.21
CA GLY A 109 15.80 -1.04 -1.65
C GLY A 109 15.12 -0.99 -3.03
N ALA A 110 15.00 -2.13 -3.72
CA ALA A 110 14.25 -2.21 -4.98
C ALA A 110 12.78 -1.79 -4.82
N VAL A 111 12.17 -2.04 -3.66
CA VAL A 111 10.79 -1.62 -3.37
C VAL A 111 10.66 -0.10 -3.31
N GLU A 112 11.60 0.58 -2.67
CA GLU A 112 11.61 2.04 -2.55
C GLU A 112 11.81 2.71 -3.92
N HIS A 113 12.68 2.15 -4.77
CA HIS A 113 12.82 2.62 -6.14
C HIS A 113 11.56 2.38 -6.98
N ALA A 114 10.88 1.25 -6.81
CA ALA A 114 9.61 0.97 -7.50
C ALA A 114 8.50 1.93 -7.03
N MET A 115 8.40 2.19 -5.72
CA MET A 115 7.49 3.18 -5.17
C MET A 115 7.78 4.58 -5.72
N THR A 116 9.05 4.96 -5.80
CA THR A 116 9.45 6.26 -6.37
C THR A 116 8.99 6.37 -7.83
N LEU A 117 9.27 5.35 -8.66
CA LEU A 117 8.83 5.31 -10.05
C LEU A 117 7.31 5.50 -10.17
N TYR A 118 6.51 4.71 -9.43
CA TYR A 118 5.06 4.76 -9.60
C TYR A 118 4.45 6.07 -9.09
N ARG A 119 4.98 6.62 -7.99
CA ARG A 119 4.62 7.94 -7.50
C ARG A 119 4.91 9.01 -8.55
N ASP A 120 6.10 8.99 -9.12
CA ASP A 120 6.52 10.01 -10.08
C ASP A 120 5.70 9.93 -11.38
N ILE A 121 5.35 8.72 -11.85
CA ILE A 121 4.42 8.53 -12.98
C ILE A 121 3.03 9.10 -12.65
N LEU A 122 2.47 8.80 -11.47
CA LEU A 122 1.14 9.28 -11.10
C LEU A 122 1.13 10.81 -10.93
N THR A 123 2.18 11.39 -10.35
CA THR A 123 2.34 12.84 -10.21
C THR A 123 2.38 13.49 -11.60
N ALA A 124 3.24 13.01 -12.50
CA ALA A 124 3.35 13.54 -13.86
C ALA A 124 2.02 13.43 -14.63
N TYR A 125 1.27 12.34 -14.44
CA TYR A 125 -0.05 12.19 -15.03
C TYR A 125 -1.03 13.26 -14.54
N ARG A 126 -1.07 13.50 -13.22
CA ARG A 126 -1.95 14.50 -12.60
C ARG A 126 -1.59 15.92 -13.05
N GLU A 127 -0.31 16.23 -13.16
CA GLU A 127 0.18 17.51 -13.67
C GLU A 127 -0.25 17.75 -15.14
N GLN A 128 -0.29 16.70 -15.96
CA GLN A 128 -0.68 16.82 -17.36
C GLN A 128 -2.21 16.89 -17.59
N GLN A 129 -3.01 16.18 -16.80
CA GLN A 129 -4.47 16.12 -17.00
C GLN A 129 -5.23 17.32 -16.38
N GLY A 130 -4.66 17.96 -15.35
CA GLY A 130 -5.38 18.98 -14.57
C GLY A 130 -6.64 18.41 -13.91
N GLU A 131 -7.69 19.23 -13.78
CA GLU A 131 -9.00 18.84 -13.21
C GLU A 131 -9.88 18.04 -14.20
N THR A 132 -9.36 17.69 -15.37
CA THR A 132 -10.15 16.99 -16.40
C THR A 132 -10.43 15.54 -15.97
N PRO A 133 -11.68 15.07 -16.07
CA PRO A 133 -11.99 13.66 -15.81
C PRO A 133 -11.15 12.74 -16.72
N ALA A 134 -10.35 11.88 -16.11
CA ALA A 134 -9.54 10.90 -16.81
C ALA A 134 -10.43 9.93 -17.59
N LYS A 135 -10.13 9.69 -18.87
CA LYS A 135 -10.72 8.56 -19.60
C LYS A 135 -10.32 7.25 -18.94
N ALA A 136 -11.24 6.27 -18.90
CA ALA A 136 -10.93 4.93 -18.42
C ALA A 136 -9.69 4.37 -19.12
N GLY A 137 -8.72 3.86 -18.35
CA GLY A 137 -7.46 3.34 -18.85
C GLY A 137 -6.40 4.37 -19.27
N ALA A 138 -6.68 5.67 -19.22
CA ALA A 138 -5.71 6.70 -19.61
C ALA A 138 -4.44 6.70 -18.75
N LEU A 139 -4.56 6.43 -17.44
CA LEU A 139 -3.42 6.31 -16.54
C LEU A 139 -2.55 5.08 -16.86
N VAL A 140 -3.17 3.95 -17.19
CA VAL A 140 -2.48 2.72 -17.60
C VAL A 140 -1.65 2.99 -18.86
N GLU A 141 -2.26 3.63 -19.86
CA GLU A 141 -1.57 3.96 -21.11
C GLU A 141 -0.46 5.01 -20.91
N PHE A 142 -0.70 6.01 -20.05
CA PHE A 142 0.31 6.99 -19.68
C PHE A 142 1.53 6.32 -19.03
N ALA A 143 1.31 5.41 -18.07
CA ALA A 143 2.38 4.65 -17.44
C ALA A 143 3.14 3.79 -18.46
N ARG A 144 2.44 3.16 -19.40
CA ARG A 144 3.04 2.38 -20.50
C ARG A 144 3.98 3.25 -21.35
N ILE A 145 3.53 4.44 -21.77
CA ILE A 145 4.31 5.39 -22.57
C ILE A 145 5.51 5.93 -21.78
N HIS A 146 5.32 6.29 -20.51
CA HIS A 146 6.39 6.79 -19.65
C HIS A 146 7.54 5.78 -19.56
N VAL A 147 7.20 4.52 -19.30
CA VAL A 147 8.17 3.41 -19.17
C VAL A 147 8.81 3.07 -20.52
N LEU A 148 8.07 3.18 -21.63
CA LEU A 148 8.66 3.02 -22.96
C LEU A 148 9.77 4.04 -23.19
N GLY A 149 9.55 5.31 -22.83
CA GLY A 149 10.57 6.34 -22.92
C GLY A 149 11.81 6.05 -22.05
N MET A 150 11.62 5.52 -20.83
CA MET A 150 12.74 5.07 -19.99
C MET A 150 13.55 3.96 -20.67
N ILE A 151 12.85 2.97 -21.25
CA ILE A 151 13.46 1.84 -21.96
C ILE A 151 14.28 2.32 -23.16
N GLU A 152 13.77 3.27 -23.94
CA GLU A 152 14.45 3.84 -25.12
C GLU A 152 15.72 4.62 -24.73
N ARG A 153 15.72 5.25 -23.55
CA ARG A 153 16.90 5.90 -22.97
C ARG A 153 17.88 4.91 -22.31
N GLY A 154 17.56 3.62 -22.31
CA GLY A 154 18.40 2.58 -21.71
C GLY A 154 18.38 2.55 -20.17
N GLU A 155 17.37 3.16 -19.56
CA GLU A 155 17.19 3.19 -18.11
C GLU A 155 16.71 1.84 -17.58
N THR A 156 17.03 1.55 -16.32
CA THR A 156 16.54 0.34 -15.64
C THR A 156 15.22 0.65 -14.95
N VAL A 157 14.22 -0.23 -15.13
CA VAL A 157 12.90 -0.10 -14.50
C VAL A 157 12.90 -0.88 -13.16
N PRO A 158 12.87 -0.21 -11.99
CA PRO A 158 12.89 -0.87 -10.70
C PRO A 158 11.63 -1.71 -10.44
N GLY A 159 11.77 -2.82 -9.71
CA GLY A 159 10.67 -3.76 -9.45
C GLY A 159 10.44 -4.82 -10.54
N TYR A 160 11.33 -4.89 -11.53
CA TYR A 160 11.21 -5.80 -12.68
C TYR A 160 12.48 -6.63 -12.89
N GLY A 161 12.27 -7.90 -13.26
CA GLY A 161 13.34 -8.86 -13.39
C GLY A 161 13.84 -9.40 -12.06
N HIS A 162 14.49 -10.56 -12.12
CA HIS A 162 15.01 -11.24 -10.94
C HIS A 162 16.35 -11.92 -11.30
N PRO A 163 17.40 -11.84 -10.46
CA PRO A 163 18.72 -12.41 -10.78
C PRO A 163 18.71 -13.94 -10.88
N LEU A 164 17.87 -14.61 -10.06
CA LEU A 164 17.76 -16.06 -10.00
C LEU A 164 16.57 -16.65 -10.77
N LEU A 165 15.39 -16.05 -10.65
CA LEU A 165 14.15 -16.55 -11.23
C LEU A 165 13.93 -15.97 -12.62
N ARG A 166 13.45 -16.80 -13.55
CA ARG A 166 12.96 -16.30 -14.84
C ARG A 166 11.68 -15.48 -14.68
N LYS A 167 10.81 -15.88 -13.74
CA LYS A 167 9.58 -15.18 -13.36
C LYS A 167 9.35 -15.40 -11.87
N ASP A 168 9.13 -14.32 -11.13
CA ASP A 168 8.72 -14.39 -9.72
C ASP A 168 7.25 -14.86 -9.67
N PRO A 169 6.91 -15.90 -8.87
CA PRO A 169 5.53 -16.37 -8.76
C PRO A 169 4.62 -15.41 -7.98
N ARG A 170 5.19 -14.53 -7.15
CA ARG A 170 4.40 -13.73 -6.19
C ARG A 170 3.58 -12.62 -6.85
N PRO A 171 4.08 -11.85 -7.82
CA PRO A 171 3.32 -10.72 -8.36
C PRO A 171 1.96 -11.09 -8.95
N THR A 172 1.90 -12.14 -9.78
CA THR A 172 0.64 -12.63 -10.34
C THR A 172 -0.31 -13.11 -9.23
N HIS A 173 0.21 -13.84 -8.25
CA HIS A 173 -0.59 -14.35 -7.15
C HIS A 173 -1.15 -13.23 -6.25
N VAL A 174 -0.30 -12.27 -5.89
CA VAL A 174 -0.66 -11.09 -5.09
C VAL A 174 -1.69 -10.25 -5.84
N ARG A 175 -1.52 -10.06 -7.15
CA ARG A 175 -2.48 -9.28 -7.93
C ARG A 175 -3.86 -9.95 -8.00
N ARG A 176 -3.93 -11.27 -8.15
CA ARG A 176 -5.21 -12.01 -8.05
C ARG A 176 -5.89 -11.76 -6.70
N VAL A 177 -5.15 -11.84 -5.58
CA VAL A 177 -5.71 -11.59 -4.24
C VAL A 177 -6.26 -10.16 -4.14
N LEU A 178 -5.56 -9.16 -4.67
CA LEU A 178 -6.08 -7.79 -4.69
C LEU A 178 -7.39 -7.67 -5.46
N CYS A 179 -7.54 -8.36 -6.60
CA CYS A 179 -8.81 -8.40 -7.33
C CYS A 179 -9.92 -9.07 -6.52
N GLU A 180 -9.63 -10.16 -5.81
CA GLU A 180 -10.59 -10.83 -4.91
C GLU A 180 -11.00 -9.96 -3.73
N LEU A 181 -10.11 -9.08 -3.27
CA LEU A 181 -10.39 -8.06 -2.27
C LEU A 181 -11.08 -6.83 -2.83
N GLU A 182 -11.32 -6.76 -4.15
CA GLU A 182 -11.80 -5.55 -4.83
C GLU A 182 -10.93 -4.32 -4.48
N ALA A 183 -9.62 -4.55 -4.35
CA ALA A 183 -8.63 -3.52 -4.09
C ALA A 183 -8.12 -2.98 -5.42
N GLU A 184 -8.63 -1.82 -5.80
CA GLU A 184 -8.26 -1.08 -7.01
C GLU A 184 -7.72 0.29 -6.65
N GLY A 185 -7.05 0.95 -7.60
CA GLY A 185 -6.58 2.32 -7.38
C GLY A 185 -5.50 2.76 -8.36
N PRO A 186 -5.18 4.07 -8.36
CA PRO A 186 -4.30 4.65 -9.37
C PRO A 186 -2.90 4.04 -9.39
N TYR A 187 -2.35 3.62 -8.25
CA TYR A 187 -1.04 2.98 -8.21
C TYR A 187 -1.05 1.55 -8.79
N LEU A 188 -2.17 0.82 -8.67
CA LEU A 188 -2.34 -0.48 -9.31
C LEU A 188 -2.54 -0.34 -10.82
N ASP A 189 -3.17 0.74 -11.27
CA ASP A 189 -3.27 1.10 -12.69
C ASP A 189 -1.91 1.46 -13.29
N VAL A 190 -1.10 2.26 -12.58
CA VAL A 190 0.28 2.55 -12.97
C VAL A 190 1.09 1.26 -13.07
N TYR A 191 1.00 0.40 -12.05
CA TYR A 191 1.65 -0.91 -12.05
C TYR A 191 1.25 -1.74 -13.28
N ASP A 192 -0.03 -1.79 -13.63
CA ASP A 192 -0.52 -2.50 -14.82
C ASP A 192 0.09 -1.99 -16.13
N GLY A 193 0.14 -0.67 -16.29
CA GLY A 193 0.75 -0.05 -17.48
C GLY A 193 2.23 -0.39 -17.60
N VAL A 194 2.96 -0.35 -16.48
CA VAL A 194 4.38 -0.71 -16.44
C VAL A 194 4.58 -2.20 -16.75
N VAL A 195 3.79 -3.11 -16.15
CA VAL A 195 3.85 -4.55 -16.44
C VAL A 195 3.58 -4.84 -17.91
N GLY A 196 2.56 -4.21 -18.49
CA GLY A 196 2.24 -4.34 -19.92
C GLY A 196 3.42 -3.95 -20.80
N CYS A 197 3.97 -2.75 -20.59
CA CYS A 197 5.12 -2.26 -21.34
C CYS A 197 6.36 -3.17 -21.20
N MET A 198 6.71 -3.55 -19.97
CA MET A 198 7.88 -4.39 -19.69
C MET A 198 7.76 -5.78 -20.31
N SER A 199 6.56 -6.35 -20.29
CA SER A 199 6.27 -7.64 -20.92
C SER A 199 6.42 -7.56 -22.44
N GLU A 200 5.83 -6.55 -23.08
CA GLU A 200 5.87 -6.36 -24.54
C GLU A 200 7.27 -6.04 -25.06
N GLN A 201 7.96 -5.09 -24.43
CA GLN A 201 9.20 -4.52 -24.96
C GLN A 201 10.45 -5.33 -24.57
N LYS A 202 10.43 -5.96 -23.39
CA LYS A 202 11.60 -6.66 -22.85
C LYS A 202 11.35 -8.13 -22.52
N GLY A 203 10.09 -8.57 -22.43
CA GLY A 203 9.75 -9.90 -21.92
C GLY A 203 10.20 -10.12 -20.46
N VAL A 204 10.32 -9.03 -19.69
CA VAL A 204 10.81 -9.05 -18.30
C VAL A 204 9.61 -8.92 -17.35
N PRO A 205 9.31 -9.94 -16.53
CA PRO A 205 8.18 -9.91 -15.61
C PRO A 205 8.49 -9.05 -14.37
N PRO A 206 7.45 -8.57 -13.66
CA PRO A 206 7.61 -7.95 -12.35
C PRO A 206 8.20 -8.94 -11.34
N ASN A 207 8.87 -8.41 -10.32
CA ASN A 207 9.23 -9.13 -9.10
C ASN A 207 8.34 -8.67 -7.94
N VAL A 208 8.52 -9.29 -6.76
CA VAL A 208 7.73 -8.94 -5.57
C VAL A 208 7.77 -7.45 -5.23
N ASP A 209 8.93 -6.82 -5.33
CA ASP A 209 9.14 -5.41 -4.94
C ASP A 209 8.29 -4.48 -5.81
N GLY A 210 8.12 -4.84 -7.09
CA GLY A 210 7.27 -4.13 -8.04
C GLY A 210 5.79 -4.13 -7.65
N ILE A 211 5.20 -5.27 -7.26
CA ILE A 211 3.78 -5.29 -6.87
C ILE A 211 3.58 -4.69 -5.48
N THR A 212 4.47 -4.98 -4.53
CA THR A 212 4.34 -4.48 -3.16
C THR A 212 4.55 -2.97 -3.10
N GLY A 213 5.41 -2.40 -3.96
CA GLY A 213 5.56 -0.95 -4.06
C GLY A 213 4.26 -0.25 -4.45
N ALA A 214 3.49 -0.82 -5.38
CA ALA A 214 2.19 -0.29 -5.76
C ALA A 214 1.18 -0.38 -4.59
N ILE A 215 1.15 -1.51 -3.88
CA ILE A 215 0.27 -1.70 -2.71
C ILE A 215 0.60 -0.70 -1.59
N LEU A 216 1.88 -0.55 -1.25
CA LEU A 216 2.33 0.36 -0.19
C LEU A 216 1.95 1.81 -0.48
N LEU A 217 2.07 2.25 -1.73
CA LEU A 217 1.60 3.57 -2.14
C LEU A 217 0.07 3.70 -2.07
N SER A 218 -0.68 2.66 -2.46
CA SER A 218 -2.14 2.64 -2.29
C SER A 218 -2.57 2.73 -0.82
N LEU A 219 -1.76 2.22 0.10
CA LEU A 219 -1.94 2.32 1.54
C LEU A 219 -1.45 3.65 2.14
N GLY A 220 -1.00 4.60 1.32
CA GLY A 220 -0.55 5.92 1.76
C GLY A 220 0.89 5.98 2.28
N PHE A 221 1.66 4.89 2.20
CA PHE A 221 3.07 4.91 2.58
C PHE A 221 3.92 5.68 1.55
N GLN A 222 4.85 6.50 2.05
CA GLN A 222 5.86 7.15 1.24
C GLN A 222 7.01 6.18 0.87
N PRO A 223 7.73 6.39 -0.25
CA PRO A 223 8.84 5.52 -0.66
C PRO A 223 9.88 5.24 0.43
N GLN A 224 10.16 6.21 1.29
CA GLN A 224 11.12 6.12 2.41
C GLN A 224 10.75 5.02 3.42
N HIS A 225 9.48 4.60 3.48
CA HIS A 225 9.05 3.49 4.34
C HIS A 225 9.36 2.13 3.73
N GLY A 226 9.51 2.03 2.40
CA GLY A 226 9.52 0.76 1.68
C GLY A 226 10.61 -0.20 2.17
N THR A 227 11.85 0.29 2.24
CA THR A 227 12.99 -0.51 2.72
C THR A 227 12.81 -0.93 4.19
N GLY A 228 12.31 -0.03 5.04
CA GLY A 228 12.04 -0.32 6.45
C GLY A 228 10.97 -1.38 6.64
N LEU A 229 9.86 -1.29 5.91
CA LEU A 229 8.76 -2.27 5.92
C LEU A 229 9.19 -3.64 5.42
N PHE A 230 10.00 -3.69 4.35
CA PHE A 230 10.61 -4.94 3.90
C PHE A 230 11.40 -5.59 5.03
N LEU A 231 12.27 -4.80 5.67
CA LEU A 231 13.14 -5.31 6.73
C LEU A 231 12.36 -5.76 7.96
N LEU A 232 11.35 -4.99 8.40
CA LEU A 232 10.44 -5.37 9.47
C LEU A 232 9.84 -6.77 9.25
N ALA A 233 9.31 -7.02 8.06
CA ALA A 233 8.78 -8.33 7.70
C ALA A 233 9.87 -9.42 7.66
N ARG A 234 11.06 -9.08 7.14
CA ARG A 234 12.18 -10.03 6.97
C ARG A 234 12.85 -10.40 8.30
N THR A 235 12.78 -9.54 9.32
CA THR A 235 13.43 -9.76 10.62
C THR A 235 12.98 -11.05 11.29
N ALA A 236 11.71 -11.44 11.16
CA ALA A 236 11.24 -12.72 11.68
C ALA A 236 12.01 -13.91 11.10
N ALA A 237 12.24 -13.92 9.78
CA ALA A 237 13.03 -14.96 9.12
C ALA A 237 14.52 -14.86 9.47
N MET A 238 15.07 -13.64 9.61
CA MET A 238 16.46 -13.48 10.08
C MET A 238 16.64 -14.12 11.45
N LEU A 239 15.74 -13.81 12.40
CA LEU A 239 15.78 -14.35 13.76
C LEU A 239 15.70 -15.87 13.75
N ALA A 240 14.77 -16.44 12.97
CA ALA A 240 14.65 -17.90 12.84
C ALA A 240 15.96 -18.54 12.35
N HIS A 241 16.59 -17.98 11.31
CA HIS A 241 17.86 -18.48 10.79
C HIS A 241 19.03 -18.31 11.76
N VAL A 242 19.05 -17.24 12.54
CA VAL A 242 20.07 -16.98 13.57
C VAL A 242 19.93 -17.97 14.71
N VAL A 243 18.72 -18.15 15.24
CA VAL A 243 18.45 -19.09 16.32
C VAL A 243 18.79 -20.51 15.89
N GLU A 244 18.35 -20.95 14.70
CA GLU A 244 18.70 -22.27 14.17
C GLU A 244 20.22 -22.50 14.12
N GLU A 245 21.00 -21.50 13.64
CA GLU A 245 22.45 -21.64 13.60
C GLU A 245 23.07 -21.69 15.02
N GLN A 246 22.56 -20.89 15.95
CA GLN A 246 23.06 -20.84 17.33
C GLN A 246 22.70 -22.11 18.12
N THR A 247 21.53 -22.72 17.87
CA THR A 247 21.11 -23.96 18.53
C THR A 247 21.84 -25.17 18.00
N ASP A 248 22.06 -25.24 16.68
CA ASP A 248 22.67 -26.41 16.07
C ASP A 248 24.21 -26.40 16.23
N MET A 249 24.86 -25.23 16.43
CA MET A 249 26.31 -25.10 16.24
C MET A 249 26.98 -24.01 17.11
N PRO A 250 27.72 -24.36 18.18
CA PRO A 250 28.66 -23.40 18.79
C PRO A 250 30.05 -23.34 18.12
N TYR A 251 30.48 -24.30 17.25
CA TYR A 251 31.89 -24.39 16.81
C TYR A 251 32.21 -24.84 15.36
N GLN A 252 31.24 -25.00 14.45
CA GLN A 252 31.48 -25.68 13.16
C GLN A 252 31.36 -24.80 11.89
N THR A 253 30.93 -23.54 12.02
CA THR A 253 30.73 -22.60 10.90
C THR A 253 32.02 -22.32 10.14
N GLN A 254 33.15 -22.24 10.85
CA GLN A 254 34.48 -22.13 10.24
C GLN A 254 34.78 -23.30 9.29
N LYS A 255 34.36 -24.54 9.58
CA LYS A 255 34.65 -25.69 8.70
C LYS A 255 33.87 -25.65 7.38
N ARG A 256 32.62 -25.18 7.38
CA ARG A 256 31.78 -25.15 6.15
C ARG A 256 32.15 -23.99 5.21
N PHE A 257 32.46 -22.81 5.76
CA PHE A 257 32.81 -21.63 4.96
C PHE A 257 34.31 -21.48 4.66
N MET A 258 35.24 -22.08 5.42
CA MET A 258 36.67 -22.08 5.03
C MET A 258 37.02 -23.17 4.01
N VAL A 259 36.30 -24.30 3.98
CA VAL A 259 36.61 -25.35 3.00
C VAL A 259 36.25 -24.92 1.58
N LEU A 260 35.21 -24.10 1.40
CA LEU A 260 34.74 -23.71 0.06
C LEU A 260 35.74 -22.81 -0.72
N PRO A 261 36.33 -21.75 -0.12
CA PRO A 261 37.35 -20.93 -0.77
C PRO A 261 38.68 -21.67 -0.98
N VAL A 262 39.03 -22.58 -0.06
CA VAL A 262 40.28 -23.36 -0.13
C VAL A 262 40.17 -24.49 -1.17
N ALA A 263 39.02 -25.16 -1.26
CA ALA A 263 38.79 -26.27 -2.20
C ALA A 263 38.35 -25.79 -3.59
N MET A 264 37.70 -24.63 -3.71
CA MET A 264 37.12 -24.14 -4.97
C MET A 264 37.32 -22.63 -5.22
N PRO A 265 38.58 -22.14 -5.30
CA PRO A 265 38.89 -20.72 -5.51
C PRO A 265 38.30 -20.15 -6.82
N LYS A 266 38.06 -20.99 -7.82
CA LYS A 266 37.46 -20.58 -9.11
C LYS A 266 35.98 -20.23 -9.04
N LEU A 267 35.24 -20.62 -7.98
CA LEU A 267 33.83 -20.26 -7.82
C LEU A 267 33.64 -18.81 -7.39
N PHE A 268 34.58 -18.24 -6.64
CA PHE A 268 34.56 -16.83 -6.24
C PHE A 268 34.98 -15.88 -7.37
N ASN A 269 35.68 -16.40 -8.39
CA ASN A 269 36.00 -15.70 -9.64
C ASN A 269 35.05 -16.05 -10.80
N ALA A 270 33.99 -16.82 -10.54
CA ALA A 270 33.06 -17.21 -11.59
C ALA A 270 32.08 -16.07 -11.90
N ASN A 271 31.96 -15.71 -13.18
CA ASN A 271 30.98 -14.75 -13.65
C ASN A 271 29.56 -15.23 -13.27
N PHE A 272 28.87 -14.48 -12.40
CA PHE A 272 27.56 -14.84 -11.85
C PHE A 272 26.53 -15.23 -12.93
N LYS A 273 26.61 -14.64 -14.12
CA LYS A 273 25.78 -15.00 -15.29
C LYS A 273 26.00 -16.45 -15.76
N GLN A 274 27.22 -16.96 -15.71
CA GLN A 274 27.53 -18.36 -16.05
C GLN A 274 27.05 -19.32 -14.95
N LEU A 275 27.16 -18.93 -13.68
CA LEU A 275 26.69 -19.74 -12.56
C LEU A 275 25.17 -19.90 -12.61
N ALA A 276 24.43 -18.81 -12.85
CA ALA A 276 22.98 -18.82 -13.04
C ALA A 276 22.56 -19.69 -14.24
N LYS A 277 23.27 -19.60 -15.37
CA LYS A 277 23.04 -20.48 -16.54
C LYS A 277 23.26 -21.96 -16.21
N ARG A 278 24.29 -22.30 -15.43
CA ARG A 278 24.56 -23.68 -15.01
C ARG A 278 23.50 -24.20 -14.04
N PHE A 279 23.06 -23.36 -13.11
CA PHE A 279 22.00 -23.71 -12.15
C PHE A 279 20.65 -23.94 -12.85
N ASN A 280 20.30 -23.08 -13.80
CA ASN A 280 19.11 -23.25 -14.64
C ASN A 280 19.20 -24.54 -15.47
N LYS A 281 20.36 -24.83 -16.07
CA LYS A 281 20.59 -26.07 -16.84
C LYS A 281 20.54 -27.34 -15.97
N LEU A 282 20.93 -27.24 -14.69
CA LEU A 282 20.84 -28.33 -13.70
C LEU A 282 19.40 -28.57 -13.25
N ARG A 283 18.63 -27.50 -12.99
CA ARG A 283 17.19 -27.57 -12.66
C ARG A 283 16.37 -28.16 -13.81
N ASP A 284 16.71 -27.76 -15.04
CA ASP A 284 16.00 -28.18 -16.26
C ASP A 284 16.47 -29.56 -16.76
N ASN A 285 17.39 -30.22 -16.05
CA ASN A 285 17.83 -31.58 -16.37
C ASN A 285 16.80 -32.61 -15.90
N SER A 286 16.40 -33.50 -16.80
CA SER A 286 15.43 -34.59 -16.56
C SER A 286 15.79 -35.47 -15.35
N SER A 287 17.08 -35.64 -15.04
CA SER A 287 17.53 -36.42 -13.88
C SER A 287 17.27 -35.70 -12.55
N PHE A 288 17.37 -34.37 -12.53
CA PHE A 288 17.11 -33.55 -11.33
C PHE A 288 15.61 -33.48 -11.04
N GLN A 289 14.77 -33.40 -12.08
CA GLN A 289 13.32 -33.48 -11.96
C GLN A 289 12.84 -34.83 -11.43
N LYS A 290 13.49 -35.94 -11.83
CA LYS A 290 13.20 -37.28 -11.28
C LYS A 290 13.53 -37.39 -9.79
N ILE A 291 14.65 -36.82 -9.35
CA ILE A 291 15.04 -36.80 -7.93
C ILE A 291 14.06 -35.94 -7.11
N GLN A 292 13.57 -34.83 -7.66
CA GLN A 292 12.56 -33.99 -7.00
C GLN A 292 11.19 -34.70 -6.88
N GLY A 293 10.86 -35.59 -7.83
CA GLY A 293 9.67 -36.43 -7.80
C GLY A 293 9.68 -37.49 -6.70
N LEU A 294 10.85 -37.92 -6.21
CA LEU A 294 10.97 -38.85 -5.09
C LEU A 294 10.65 -38.22 -3.72
N PHE A 295 10.71 -36.89 -3.60
CA PHE A 295 10.45 -36.17 -2.34
C PHE A 295 9.10 -35.43 -2.32
N SER A 296 8.27 -35.58 -3.35
CA SER A 296 6.97 -34.92 -3.45
C SER A 296 5.82 -35.92 -3.61
N SER A 297 5.63 -36.79 -2.61
CA SER A 297 4.42 -37.62 -2.49
C SER A 297 3.24 -36.78 -1.97
N GLY A 298 2.69 -35.94 -2.83
CA GLY A 298 1.45 -35.21 -2.60
C GLY A 298 1.03 -34.56 -3.90
N LYS A 299 -0.21 -34.79 -4.35
CA LYS A 299 -0.77 -34.23 -5.59
C LYS A 299 -0.77 -32.70 -5.54
N LYS A 300 0.35 -32.06 -5.81
CA LYS A 300 0.44 -30.62 -6.10
C LYS A 300 0.00 -30.45 -7.56
N LYS A 301 -1.06 -29.67 -7.79
CA LYS A 301 -1.42 -29.25 -9.15
C LYS A 301 -0.18 -28.64 -9.83
N PRO A 302 0.07 -28.91 -11.12
CA PRO A 302 1.19 -28.32 -11.85
C PRO A 302 1.16 -26.80 -11.69
N PHE A 303 2.30 -26.21 -11.35
CA PHE A 303 2.46 -24.76 -11.11
C PHE A 303 1.88 -23.89 -12.25
N ARG A 304 1.94 -24.37 -13.50
CA ARG A 304 1.39 -23.69 -14.68
C ARG A 304 -0.13 -23.57 -14.69
N ASP A 305 -0.85 -24.57 -14.19
CA ASP A 305 -2.33 -24.56 -14.24
C ASP A 305 -2.88 -23.54 -13.25
N LYS A 306 -2.24 -23.42 -12.08
CA LYS A 306 -2.58 -22.38 -11.08
C LYS A 306 -2.27 -20.98 -11.60
N GLU A 307 -1.14 -20.81 -12.28
CA GLU A 307 -0.76 -19.52 -12.88
C GLU A 307 -1.74 -19.06 -13.96
N GLN A 308 -2.22 -19.96 -14.81
CA GLN A 308 -3.24 -19.65 -15.83
C GLN A 308 -4.58 -19.27 -15.19
N GLN A 309 -4.97 -19.98 -14.13
CA GLN A 309 -6.16 -19.63 -13.36
C GLN A 309 -6.04 -18.25 -12.71
N ASP A 310 -4.89 -17.94 -12.11
CA ASP A 310 -4.63 -16.64 -11.51
C ASP A 310 -4.67 -15.51 -12.55
N GLN A 311 -4.15 -15.74 -13.77
CA GLN A 311 -4.20 -14.77 -14.85
C GLN A 311 -5.63 -14.53 -15.37
N ALA A 312 -6.45 -15.58 -15.49
CA ALA A 312 -7.83 -15.46 -15.94
C ALA A 312 -8.66 -14.55 -15.01
N ILE A 313 -8.51 -14.72 -13.70
CA ILE A 313 -9.20 -13.88 -12.70
C ILE A 313 -8.80 -12.40 -12.85
N ILE A 314 -7.52 -12.13 -13.10
CA ILE A 314 -7.01 -10.76 -13.32
C ILE A 314 -7.62 -10.16 -14.59
N ASP A 315 -7.68 -10.93 -15.68
CA ASP A 315 -8.19 -10.44 -16.95
C ASP A 315 -9.70 -10.20 -16.92
N ASP A 316 -10.47 -11.04 -16.22
CA ASP A 316 -11.91 -10.86 -16.00
C ASP A 316 -12.19 -9.58 -15.20
N ALA A 317 -11.43 -9.33 -14.13
CA ALA A 317 -11.53 -8.10 -13.34
C ALA A 317 -11.24 -6.84 -14.19
N ARG A 318 -10.22 -6.90 -15.04
CA ARG A 318 -9.88 -5.80 -15.97
C ARG A 318 -10.98 -5.55 -17.00
N GLN A 319 -11.59 -6.62 -17.54
CA GLN A 319 -12.70 -6.49 -18.49
C GLN A 319 -13.93 -5.89 -17.85
N ALA A 320 -14.30 -6.32 -16.63
CA ALA A 320 -15.41 -5.75 -15.87
C ALA A 320 -15.23 -4.24 -15.64
N ARG A 321 -14.01 -3.81 -15.31
CA ARG A 321 -13.66 -2.39 -15.12
C ARG A 321 -13.82 -1.57 -16.40
N ASN A 322 -13.37 -2.09 -17.54
CA ASN A 322 -13.48 -1.37 -18.82
C ASN A 322 -14.91 -1.33 -19.37
N ALA A 323 -15.81 -2.18 -18.86
CA ALA A 323 -17.18 -2.33 -19.34
C ALA A 323 -18.21 -1.48 -18.58
N GLN A 324 -17.86 -0.79 -17.49
CA GLN A 324 -18.79 0.08 -16.75
C GLN A 324 -19.03 1.41 -17.51
N PRO A 325 -20.27 1.69 -17.99
CA PRO A 325 -20.65 3.00 -18.50
C PRO A 325 -20.91 3.96 -17.34
N LEU A 326 -20.57 5.24 -17.51
CA LEU A 326 -20.73 6.34 -16.54
C LEU A 326 -22.19 6.71 -16.17
N GLU A 327 -23.20 5.89 -16.49
CA GLU A 327 -24.62 6.28 -16.45
C GLU A 327 -25.36 6.04 -15.12
N SER A 328 -24.77 5.36 -14.12
CA SER A 328 -25.55 4.95 -12.92
C SER A 328 -25.56 5.95 -11.75
N LEU A 329 -25.04 7.17 -11.89
CA LEU A 329 -25.05 8.20 -10.82
C LEU A 329 -26.02 9.37 -11.09
N SER A 330 -26.74 9.38 -12.21
CA SER A 330 -27.54 10.54 -12.63
C SER A 330 -29.02 10.55 -12.20
N THR A 331 -29.52 9.52 -11.48
CA THR A 331 -30.97 9.34 -11.29
C THR A 331 -31.49 9.59 -9.86
N ALA A 332 -30.70 10.19 -8.96
CA ALA A 332 -31.10 10.36 -7.56
C ALA A 332 -31.01 11.79 -6.99
N ILE A 333 -30.99 12.84 -7.82
CA ILE A 333 -30.97 14.23 -7.34
C ILE A 333 -32.15 15.00 -7.95
N PRO A 334 -33.16 15.42 -7.16
CA PRO A 334 -34.20 16.31 -7.67
C PRO A 334 -33.59 17.70 -7.93
N ALA A 335 -33.83 18.24 -9.12
CA ALA A 335 -33.35 19.56 -9.52
C ALA A 335 -34.05 20.67 -8.71
N ALA A 336 -33.29 21.53 -8.05
CA ALA A 336 -33.78 22.76 -7.39
C ALA A 336 -33.89 23.88 -8.44
N GLN A 337 -34.99 24.64 -8.47
CA GLN A 337 -35.32 25.51 -9.60
C GLN A 337 -35.50 27.01 -9.25
N SER A 338 -35.17 27.50 -8.04
CA SER A 338 -35.29 28.95 -7.75
C SER A 338 -34.45 29.50 -6.59
N ASN A 339 -34.27 30.84 -6.55
CA ASN A 339 -33.62 31.57 -5.45
C ASN A 339 -34.36 31.43 -4.10
N ASP A 340 -35.64 31.03 -4.10
CA ASP A 340 -36.41 30.78 -2.86
C ASP A 340 -35.92 29.50 -2.16
N ASP A 341 -35.36 28.55 -2.91
CA ASP A 341 -34.78 27.31 -2.38
C ASP A 341 -33.48 27.55 -1.60
N GLU A 342 -32.71 28.58 -1.99
CA GLU A 342 -31.45 28.96 -1.33
C GLU A 342 -31.69 29.66 0.02
N PHE A 343 -32.72 30.52 0.10
CA PHE A 343 -33.13 31.14 1.37
C PHE A 343 -33.69 30.10 2.36
N ALA A 344 -34.46 29.13 1.85
CA ALA A 344 -34.96 28.01 2.66
C ALA A 344 -33.80 27.16 3.21
N ALA A 345 -32.81 26.82 2.38
CA ALA A 345 -31.62 26.08 2.80
C ALA A 345 -30.80 26.85 3.86
N SER A 346 -30.57 28.15 3.65
CA SER A 346 -29.83 28.98 4.60
C SER A 346 -30.55 29.11 5.96
N SER A 347 -31.87 29.32 5.95
CA SER A 347 -32.66 29.38 7.19
C SER A 347 -32.64 28.06 7.94
N LYS A 348 -32.64 26.92 7.22
CA LYS A 348 -32.65 25.58 7.83
C LYS A 348 -31.28 25.21 8.42
N LEU A 349 -30.17 25.59 7.79
CA LEU A 349 -28.83 25.41 8.33
C LEU A 349 -28.62 26.18 9.65
N VAL A 350 -29.21 27.37 9.78
CA VAL A 350 -29.20 28.15 11.03
C VAL A 350 -30.01 27.45 12.14
N GLU A 351 -31.16 26.87 11.80
CA GLU A 351 -32.00 26.12 12.73
C GLU A 351 -31.29 24.87 13.26
N VAL A 352 -30.65 24.09 12.36
CA VAL A 352 -29.88 22.89 12.72
C VAL A 352 -28.64 23.25 13.54
N ARG A 353 -27.94 24.34 13.20
CA ARG A 353 -26.80 24.84 13.99
C ARG A 353 -27.23 25.19 15.42
N HIS A 354 -28.35 25.91 15.57
CA HIS A 354 -28.88 26.26 16.88
C HIS A 354 -29.31 25.01 17.68
N ALA A 355 -29.89 23.99 17.03
CA ALA A 355 -30.25 22.73 17.68
C ALA A 355 -28.99 21.99 18.20
N LEU A 356 -27.95 21.87 17.36
CA LEU A 356 -26.68 21.24 17.76
C LEU A 356 -25.96 22.01 18.88
N ASP A 357 -25.99 23.35 18.84
CA ASP A 357 -25.38 24.18 19.88
C ASP A 357 -26.18 24.17 21.20
N THR A 358 -27.46 23.77 21.21
CA THR A 358 -28.30 23.68 22.43
C THR A 358 -28.40 22.28 23.04
N ASP A 359 -28.04 21.22 22.31
CA ASP A 359 -28.11 19.82 22.78
C ASP A 359 -26.96 19.42 23.73
N ASN A 360 -25.93 20.25 23.93
CA ASN A 360 -24.79 20.03 24.85
C ASN A 360 -24.08 18.64 24.78
N GLY A 361 -24.40 17.81 23.78
CA GLY A 361 -23.83 16.47 23.57
C GLY A 361 -24.39 15.36 24.45
N GLU A 362 -25.58 15.51 25.08
CA GLU A 362 -26.11 14.50 26.00
C GLU A 362 -27.05 13.46 25.37
N SER A 363 -27.68 13.72 24.22
CA SER A 363 -28.74 12.82 23.70
C SER A 363 -28.41 12.07 22.42
N GLY A 364 -27.55 12.56 21.51
CA GLY A 364 -27.22 11.89 20.24
C GLY A 364 -28.38 11.73 19.24
N GLU A 365 -29.62 11.84 19.72
CA GLU A 365 -30.86 11.74 18.94
C GLU A 365 -31.03 12.91 17.95
N VAL A 366 -30.52 14.10 18.31
CA VAL A 366 -30.59 15.30 17.45
C VAL A 366 -29.79 15.12 16.15
N GLY A 367 -28.64 14.43 16.19
CA GLY A 367 -27.82 14.19 15.00
C GLY A 367 -28.53 13.33 13.95
N ALA A 368 -29.21 12.27 14.39
CA ALA A 368 -29.89 11.31 13.52
C ALA A 368 -31.20 11.86 12.91
N GLU A 369 -31.94 12.69 13.66
CA GLU A 369 -33.19 13.29 13.19
C GLU A 369 -32.96 14.29 12.03
N TYR A 370 -31.90 15.09 12.11
CA TYR A 370 -31.61 16.14 11.12
C TYR A 370 -30.65 15.73 10.00
N PHE A 371 -30.00 14.55 10.09
CA PHE A 371 -29.04 14.07 9.07
C PHE A 371 -29.64 13.97 7.66
N PRO A 372 -30.86 13.42 7.45
CA PRO A 372 -31.47 13.38 6.12
C PRO A 372 -31.78 14.78 5.57
N GLU A 373 -32.16 15.72 6.44
CA GLU A 373 -32.45 17.11 6.07
C GLU A 373 -31.19 17.89 5.70
N LEU A 374 -30.08 17.66 6.42
CA LEU A 374 -28.76 18.22 6.11
C LEU A 374 -28.23 17.70 4.76
N LEU A 375 -28.42 16.41 4.49
CA LEU A 375 -28.02 15.81 3.22
C LEU A 375 -28.83 16.37 2.04
N ALA A 376 -30.13 16.62 2.26
CA ALA A 376 -31.01 17.27 1.30
C ALA A 376 -30.59 18.73 1.04
N ALA A 377 -30.31 19.50 2.10
CA ALA A 377 -29.84 20.89 1.97
C ALA A 377 -28.49 20.97 1.23
N ALA A 378 -27.53 20.10 1.56
CA ALA A 378 -26.25 20.03 0.88
C ALA A 378 -26.42 19.66 -0.61
N SER A 379 -27.30 18.70 -0.92
CA SER A 379 -27.59 18.29 -2.31
C SER A 379 -28.25 19.40 -3.12
N MET A 380 -29.15 20.18 -2.50
CA MET A 380 -29.79 21.33 -3.14
C MET A 380 -28.77 22.44 -3.43
N CYS A 381 -27.89 22.78 -2.48
CA CYS A 381 -26.82 23.77 -2.71
C CYS A 381 -25.84 23.32 -3.82
N LEU A 382 -25.57 22.02 -3.91
CA LEU A 382 -24.73 21.43 -4.95
C LEU A 382 -25.39 21.54 -6.34
N ALA A 383 -26.70 21.28 -6.42
CA ALA A 383 -27.47 21.40 -7.66
C ALA A 383 -27.52 22.85 -8.17
N THR A 384 -27.77 23.83 -7.30
CA THR A 384 -27.81 25.25 -7.68
C THR A 384 -26.43 25.77 -8.14
N SER A 385 -25.35 25.27 -7.51
CA SER A 385 -23.98 25.62 -7.89
C SER A 385 -23.57 25.04 -9.25
N LEU A 386 -24.11 23.89 -9.64
CA LEU A 386 -23.81 23.23 -10.91
C LEU A 386 -24.58 23.81 -12.10
N GLU A 387 -25.82 24.28 -11.91
CA GLU A 387 -26.62 24.86 -13.01
C GLU A 387 -26.16 26.27 -13.44
N GLN A 388 -25.48 27.02 -12.57
CA GLN A 388 -25.01 28.38 -12.88
C GLN A 388 -23.61 28.44 -13.52
N ILE A 389 -22.95 27.31 -13.75
CA ILE A 389 -21.64 27.25 -14.44
C ILE A 389 -21.88 27.09 -15.94
N THR A 390 -22.10 28.20 -16.64
CA THR A 390 -22.00 28.21 -18.10
C THR A 390 -20.53 28.16 -18.54
N PRO A 391 -20.15 27.27 -19.46
CA PRO A 391 -18.77 27.18 -19.93
C PRO A 391 -18.45 28.39 -20.82
N GLY A 392 -17.67 29.35 -20.30
CA GLY A 392 -17.14 30.43 -21.13
C GLY A 392 -16.71 31.72 -20.44
N GLU A 393 -17.07 31.99 -19.18
CA GLU A 393 -16.70 33.24 -18.51
C GLU A 393 -15.40 33.11 -17.71
N GLN A 394 -14.51 34.10 -17.89
CA GLN A 394 -13.19 34.15 -17.27
C GLN A 394 -13.29 34.26 -15.75
N ALA A 395 -12.40 33.56 -15.04
CA ALA A 395 -12.35 33.39 -13.58
C ALA A 395 -12.17 34.67 -12.73
N ALA A 396 -12.43 35.86 -13.25
CA ALA A 396 -12.28 37.14 -12.55
C ALA A 396 -13.59 37.73 -12.00
N GLU A 397 -14.76 37.24 -12.42
CA GLU A 397 -16.07 37.69 -11.90
C GLU A 397 -16.94 36.47 -11.61
N VAL A 398 -16.64 35.74 -10.53
CA VAL A 398 -17.60 34.79 -9.95
C VAL A 398 -18.70 35.64 -9.30
N PRO A 399 -19.97 35.59 -9.76
CA PRO A 399 -21.06 36.39 -9.18
C PRO A 399 -21.19 36.09 -7.68
N ASP A 400 -21.52 37.11 -6.86
CA ASP A 400 -21.66 36.98 -5.40
C ASP A 400 -22.55 35.79 -4.98
N ASN A 401 -23.51 35.41 -5.82
CA ASN A 401 -24.43 34.29 -5.61
C ASN A 401 -23.70 32.93 -5.66
N GLN A 402 -22.73 32.73 -6.56
CA GLN A 402 -21.96 31.48 -6.67
C GLN A 402 -20.99 31.31 -5.50
N ARG A 403 -20.37 32.41 -5.05
CA ARG A 403 -19.52 32.42 -3.86
C ARG A 403 -20.33 32.08 -2.60
N ARG A 404 -21.54 32.61 -2.52
CA ARG A 404 -22.46 32.38 -1.39
C ARG A 404 -23.02 30.96 -1.37
N ALA A 405 -23.34 30.37 -2.52
CA ALA A 405 -23.73 28.96 -2.62
C ALA A 405 -22.61 28.00 -2.21
N ALA A 406 -21.36 28.29 -2.60
CA ALA A 406 -20.19 27.53 -2.17
C ALA A 406 -19.94 27.63 -0.65
N GLU A 407 -20.13 28.82 -0.06
CA GLU A 407 -20.05 29.03 1.39
C GLU A 407 -21.14 28.27 2.15
N LEU A 408 -22.38 28.23 1.63
CA LEU A 408 -23.47 27.45 2.21
C LEU A 408 -23.23 25.94 2.12
N LEU A 409 -22.66 25.46 1.01
CA LEU A 409 -22.30 24.05 0.85
C LEU A 409 -21.19 23.62 1.82
N ASP A 410 -20.15 24.44 1.98
CA ASP A 410 -19.07 24.19 2.93
C ASP A 410 -19.59 24.18 4.38
N GLN A 411 -20.54 25.07 4.71
CA GLN A 411 -21.22 25.06 6.01
C GLN A 411 -22.07 23.79 6.22
N ALA A 412 -22.83 23.37 5.21
CA ALA A 412 -23.64 22.15 5.27
C ALA A 412 -22.77 20.90 5.47
N LEU A 413 -21.66 20.78 4.71
CA LEU A 413 -20.72 19.65 4.84
C LEU A 413 -20.04 19.60 6.21
N LYS A 414 -19.70 20.76 6.79
CA LYS A 414 -19.17 20.83 8.16
C LYS A 414 -20.18 20.37 9.19
N LEU A 415 -21.44 20.77 9.06
CA LEU A 415 -22.52 20.33 9.95
C LEU A 415 -22.82 18.84 9.82
N VAL A 416 -22.78 18.28 8.60
CA VAL A 416 -22.88 16.83 8.37
C VAL A 416 -21.74 16.08 9.06
N HIS A 417 -20.51 16.60 8.96
CA HIS A 417 -19.36 16.02 9.65
C HIS A 417 -19.45 16.11 11.17
N GLU A 418 -19.94 17.23 11.71
CA GLU A 418 -20.15 17.42 13.15
C GLU A 418 -21.27 16.51 13.67
N ALA A 419 -22.38 16.38 12.95
CA ALA A 419 -23.47 15.46 13.29
C ALA A 419 -23.02 13.99 13.24
N ALA A 420 -22.27 13.59 12.19
CA ALA A 420 -21.73 12.25 12.07
C ALA A 420 -20.71 11.90 13.18
N ALA A 421 -20.01 12.89 13.72
CA ALA A 421 -19.10 12.71 14.85
C ALA A 421 -19.83 12.50 16.19
N LEU A 422 -21.08 12.96 16.30
CA LEU A 422 -21.95 12.75 17.47
C LEU A 422 -22.68 11.39 17.41
N ASP A 423 -22.89 10.82 16.23
CA ASP A 423 -23.61 9.55 16.00
C ASP A 423 -22.73 8.28 16.15
N VAL A 424 -21.48 8.41 16.62
CA VAL A 424 -20.53 7.27 16.78
C VAL A 424 -20.98 6.25 17.85
N SER A 425 -22.13 6.45 18.51
CA SER A 425 -22.70 5.47 19.45
C SER A 425 -23.81 4.58 18.85
N THR A 426 -24.38 4.93 17.69
CA THR A 426 -25.59 4.25 17.19
C THR A 426 -25.67 4.22 15.67
N THR A 427 -24.81 3.45 14.99
CA THR A 427 -25.27 2.50 13.94
C THR A 427 -24.11 1.68 13.36
N ALA A 428 -24.47 0.43 13.05
CA ALA A 428 -23.65 -0.67 12.53
C ALA A 428 -23.73 -0.75 11.00
#